data_AF-A0A2G9LWH8-F1
#
_entry.id   AF-A0A2G9LWH8-F1
#
_cell.length_a   1.000
_cell.length_b   1.000
_cell.length_c   1.000
_cell.angle_alpha   90.00
_cell.angle_beta   90.00
_cell.angle_gamma   90.00
#
_symmetry.space_group_name_H-M   'P 1'
#
loop_
_entity.id
_entity.type
_entity.pdbx_description
1 polymer ?
#
loop_
_entity_poly.entity_id
_entity_poly.type
_entity_poly.pdbx_seq_one_letter_code
_entity_poly.pdbx_strand_id
1 'polypeptide(L)'
;MEMLDALILGSDLLALEPPLYSPDYTAFMGAAKLAAMFLDWIDEQDEESILDKYSIRPGEIYSHRLQADWLLYCANELCRITGQAKAATYSAMLRVRMKHGAREELLALLKFRDIGRVRARMLWNANIRSVGDVRRASLGQLAALLNPAVARSLKEQVGEKGQQPIQ
;
A
#
# COMPACT_ATOMS: atom_id res chain seq x y z
N MET A 1 20.11 8.04 10.52
CA MET A 1 20.82 9.13 9.81
C MET A 1 21.26 8.62 8.44
N GLU A 2 22.11 7.59 8.38
CA GLU A 2 22.59 6.98 7.11
C GLU A 2 21.50 6.58 6.09
N MET A 3 20.34 6.10 6.54
CA MET A 3 19.26 5.70 5.62
C MET A 3 18.43 6.89 5.09
N LEU A 4 18.37 8.00 5.85
CA LEU A 4 17.79 9.26 5.36
C LEU A 4 18.73 9.89 4.32
N ASP A 5 20.05 9.80 4.55
CA ASP A 5 21.06 10.28 3.61
C ASP A 5 20.98 9.53 2.27
N ALA A 6 20.75 8.21 2.29
CA ALA A 6 20.57 7.43 1.06
C ALA A 6 19.30 7.78 0.27
N LEU A 7 18.21 8.17 0.94
CA LEU A 7 16.98 8.64 0.29
C LEU A 7 17.16 10.05 -0.30
N ILE A 8 17.95 10.90 0.36
CA ILE A 8 18.24 12.29 -0.03
C ILE A 8 19.29 12.36 -1.16
N LEU A 9 20.22 11.41 -1.21
CA LEU A 9 21.29 11.35 -2.23
C LEU A 9 20.82 10.85 -3.61
N GLY A 10 19.61 10.28 -3.71
CA GLY A 10 18.95 10.01 -4.99
C GLY A 10 18.45 11.32 -5.57
N SER A 11 19.02 11.76 -6.70
CA SER A 11 18.92 13.08 -7.33
C SER A 11 17.52 13.61 -7.72
N ASP A 12 16.41 13.04 -7.23
CA ASP A 12 15.04 13.41 -7.61
C ASP A 12 14.20 13.89 -6.42
N LEU A 13 14.79 14.68 -5.52
CA LEU A 13 14.00 15.47 -4.59
C LEU A 13 13.28 16.59 -5.35
N LEU A 14 11.96 16.72 -5.14
CA LEU A 14 11.16 17.80 -5.72
C LEU A 14 11.59 19.20 -5.23
N ALA A 15 12.29 19.26 -4.10
CA ALA A 15 12.84 20.47 -3.50
C ALA A 15 14.29 20.24 -3.09
N LEU A 16 15.16 21.22 -3.33
CA LEU A 16 16.55 21.15 -2.88
C LEU A 16 16.61 21.12 -1.35
N GLU A 17 17.57 20.38 -0.80
CA GLU A 17 17.84 20.39 0.64
C GLU A 17 18.17 21.82 1.08
N PRO A 18 17.42 22.39 2.03
CA PRO A 18 17.72 23.72 2.54
C PRO A 18 18.99 23.69 3.41
N PRO A 19 19.70 24.83 3.58
CA PRO A 19 20.85 24.89 4.47
C PRO A 19 20.50 24.49 5.91
N LEU A 20 21.42 23.79 6.60
CA LEU A 20 21.25 23.29 7.98
C LEU A 20 20.70 24.32 8.98
N TYR A 21 21.11 25.58 8.83
CA TYR A 21 20.74 26.67 9.73
C TYR A 21 19.53 27.47 9.26
N SER A 22 18.85 27.04 8.19
CA SER A 22 17.63 27.70 7.74
C SER A 22 16.45 27.31 8.64
N PRO A 23 15.47 28.23 8.82
CA PRO A 23 14.22 27.88 9.51
C PRO A 23 13.47 26.70 8.87
N ASP A 24 13.63 26.49 7.56
CA ASP A 24 12.92 25.48 6.79
C ASP A 24 13.53 24.08 6.92
N TYR A 25 14.77 23.96 7.43
CA TYR A 25 15.49 22.68 7.52
C TYR A 25 14.73 21.64 8.36
N THR A 26 14.20 22.04 9.50
CA THR A 26 13.45 21.15 10.39
C THR A 26 12.19 20.61 9.70
N ALA A 27 11.47 21.47 8.97
CA ALA A 27 10.27 21.08 8.23
C ALA A 27 10.60 20.12 7.08
N PHE A 28 11.67 20.42 6.33
CA PHE A 28 12.17 19.57 5.26
C PHE A 28 12.55 18.16 5.77
N MET A 29 13.32 18.09 6.86
CA MET A 29 13.71 16.80 7.46
C MET A 29 12.51 16.03 8.01
N GLY A 30 11.52 16.72 8.58
CA GLY A 30 10.24 16.11 8.97
C GLY A 30 9.50 15.49 7.79
N ALA A 31 9.42 16.21 6.66
CA ALA A 31 8.82 15.70 5.44
C ALA A 31 9.59 14.51 4.85
N ALA A 32 10.91 14.57 4.81
CA ALA A 32 11.77 13.48 4.33
C ALA A 32 11.61 12.21 5.19
N LYS A 33 11.59 12.37 6.53
CA LYS A 33 11.31 11.26 7.47
C LYS A 33 9.95 10.63 7.20
N LEU A 34 8.92 11.45 6.98
CA LEU A 34 7.57 10.95 6.72
C LEU A 34 7.48 10.23 5.37
N ALA A 35 8.15 10.75 4.33
CA ALA A 35 8.25 10.10 3.04
C ALA A 35 8.94 8.72 3.13
N ALA A 36 10.03 8.62 3.90
CA ALA A 36 10.71 7.35 4.17
C ALA A 36 9.78 6.34 4.87
N MET A 37 9.04 6.79 5.90
CA MET A 37 8.05 5.96 6.59
C MET A 37 6.97 5.45 5.63
N PHE A 38 6.46 6.31 4.74
CA PHE A 38 5.49 5.91 3.73
C PHE A 38 6.04 4.88 2.75
N LEU A 39 7.32 5.00 2.37
CA LEU A 39 7.99 4.03 1.50
C LEU A 39 8.04 2.65 2.17
N ASP A 40 8.49 2.58 3.42
CA ASP A 40 8.50 1.32 4.18
C ASP A 40 7.10 0.71 4.32
N TRP A 41 6.09 1.56 4.57
CA TRP A 41 4.70 1.12 4.64
C TRP A 41 4.20 0.49 3.35
N ILE A 42 4.45 1.11 2.18
CA ILE A 42 4.03 0.57 0.88
C ILE A 42 4.93 -0.58 0.38
N ASP A 43 6.06 -0.82 1.04
CA ASP A 43 6.95 -1.94 0.79
C ASP A 43 6.72 -3.13 1.74
N GLU A 44 5.63 -3.07 2.51
CA GLU A 44 5.12 -4.12 3.39
C GLU A 44 5.98 -4.38 4.63
N GLN A 45 6.70 -3.37 5.11
CA GLN A 45 7.32 -3.45 6.44
C GLN A 45 6.25 -3.61 7.52
N ASP A 46 6.60 -4.35 8.56
CA ASP A 46 5.72 -4.56 9.71
C ASP A 46 5.51 -3.24 10.48
N GLU A 47 4.35 -3.13 11.10
CA GLU A 47 3.95 -1.87 11.74
C GLU A 47 4.82 -1.54 12.95
N GLU A 48 5.22 -2.55 13.72
CA GLU A 48 6.07 -2.40 14.90
C GLU A 48 7.47 -1.88 14.53
N SER A 49 8.10 -2.47 13.51
CA SER A 49 9.36 -1.99 12.93
C SER A 49 9.27 -0.55 12.46
N ILE A 50 8.17 -0.15 11.81
CA ILE A 50 7.96 1.25 11.39
C ILE A 50 7.86 2.18 12.62
N LEU A 51 7.10 1.79 13.65
CA LEU A 51 6.97 2.59 14.87
C LEU A 51 8.33 2.82 15.53
N ASP A 52 9.14 1.77 15.67
CA ASP A 52 10.45 1.83 16.29
C ASP A 52 11.44 2.64 15.45
N LYS A 53 11.55 2.32 14.16
CA LYS A 53 12.50 2.92 13.22
C LYS A 53 12.32 4.42 13.07
N TYR A 54 11.07 4.89 13.07
CA TYR A 54 10.76 6.31 12.92
C TYR A 54 10.38 6.99 14.23
N SER A 55 10.40 6.29 15.37
CA SER A 55 9.97 6.83 16.66
C SER A 55 8.59 7.48 16.58
N ILE A 56 7.64 6.76 15.97
CA ILE A 56 6.26 7.19 15.74
C ILE A 56 5.36 6.50 16.77
N ARG A 57 4.31 7.18 17.21
CA ARG A 57 3.38 6.64 18.20
C ARG A 57 2.34 5.72 17.55
N PRO A 58 1.85 4.69 18.28
CA PRO A 58 0.70 3.92 17.83
C PRO A 58 -0.47 4.84 17.45
N GLY A 59 -1.03 4.67 16.25
CA GLY A 59 -2.11 5.49 15.72
C GLY A 59 -1.67 6.68 14.85
N GLU A 60 -0.43 7.16 14.96
CA GLU A 60 0.08 8.21 14.07
C GLU A 60 0.24 7.69 12.63
N ILE A 61 0.62 6.42 12.44
CA ILE A 61 0.67 5.77 11.13
C ILE A 61 -0.69 5.86 10.43
N TYR A 62 -1.78 5.60 11.15
CA TYR A 62 -3.13 5.70 10.59
C TYR A 62 -3.46 7.13 10.16
N SER A 63 -3.20 8.12 11.03
CA SER A 63 -3.47 9.54 10.76
C SER A 63 -2.64 10.05 9.57
N HIS A 64 -1.36 9.73 9.52
CA HIS A 64 -0.48 10.08 8.41
C HIS A 64 -0.90 9.43 7.10
N ARG A 65 -1.33 8.16 7.13
CA ARG A 65 -1.84 7.47 5.95
C ARG A 65 -3.13 8.08 5.43
N LEU A 66 -4.03 8.53 6.31
CA LEU A 66 -5.25 9.24 5.92
C LEU A 66 -4.93 10.59 5.27
N GLN A 67 -3.98 11.34 5.84
CA GLN A 67 -3.49 12.59 5.24
C GLN A 67 -2.86 12.34 3.87
N ALA A 68 -2.02 11.31 3.75
CA ALA A 68 -1.39 10.93 2.48
C ALA A 68 -2.43 10.51 1.42
N ASP A 69 -3.46 9.75 1.80
CA ASP A 69 -4.54 9.37 0.88
C ASP A 69 -5.24 10.60 0.30
N TRP A 70 -5.52 11.60 1.14
CA TRP A 70 -6.14 12.85 0.70
C TRP A 70 -5.22 13.67 -0.21
N LEU A 71 -3.95 13.82 0.15
CA LEU A 71 -2.98 14.53 -0.68
C LEU A 71 -2.76 13.85 -2.04
N LEU A 72 -2.69 12.52 -2.07
CA LEU A 72 -2.58 11.74 -3.31
C LEU A 72 -3.83 11.88 -4.18
N TYR A 73 -5.01 11.96 -3.57
CA TYR A 73 -6.25 12.27 -4.29
C TYR A 73 -6.20 13.66 -4.92
N CYS A 74 -5.84 14.70 -4.16
CA CYS A 74 -5.69 16.05 -4.68
C CYS A 74 -4.65 16.12 -5.81
N ALA A 75 -3.49 15.47 -5.64
CA ALA A 75 -2.45 15.38 -6.66
C ALA A 75 -2.95 14.69 -7.94
N ASN A 76 -3.78 13.64 -7.81
CA ASN A 76 -4.39 12.96 -8.94
C ASN A 76 -5.30 13.91 -9.74
N GLU A 77 -6.20 14.63 -9.06
CA GLU A 77 -7.12 15.57 -9.70
C GLU A 77 -6.36 16.73 -10.37
N LEU A 78 -5.30 17.25 -9.74
CA LEU A 78 -4.43 18.23 -10.37
C LEU A 78 -3.78 17.68 -11.65
N CYS A 79 -3.25 16.46 -11.61
CA CYS A 79 -2.68 15.81 -12.80
C CYS A 79 -3.70 15.70 -13.94
N ARG A 80 -4.96 15.37 -13.63
CA ARG A 80 -6.04 15.28 -14.62
C ARG A 80 -6.35 16.64 -15.24
N ILE A 81 -6.43 17.70 -14.44
CA ILE A 81 -6.68 19.07 -14.90
C ILE A 81 -5.53 19.59 -15.76
N THR A 82 -4.27 19.28 -15.40
CA THR A 82 -3.08 19.71 -16.15
C THR A 82 -2.74 18.80 -17.35
N GLY A 83 -3.58 17.80 -17.67
CA GLY A 83 -3.35 16.89 -18.80
C GLY A 83 -2.22 15.88 -18.62
N GLN A 84 -1.74 15.66 -17.38
CA GLN A 84 -0.65 14.73 -17.06
C GLN A 84 -1.19 13.32 -16.80
N ALA A 85 -1.70 12.67 -17.86
CA ALA A 85 -2.39 11.38 -17.75
C ALA A 85 -1.53 10.28 -17.09
N LYS A 86 -0.24 10.19 -17.41
CA LYS A 86 0.68 9.20 -16.80
C LYS A 86 0.82 9.40 -15.29
N ALA A 87 0.99 10.65 -14.85
CA ALA A 87 1.09 11.00 -13.43
C ALA A 87 -0.24 10.71 -12.71
N ALA A 88 -1.39 10.97 -13.35
CA ALA A 88 -2.69 10.62 -12.79
C ALA A 88 -2.84 9.09 -12.61
N THR A 89 -2.42 8.27 -13.57
CA THR A 89 -2.44 6.81 -13.42
C THR A 89 -1.53 6.34 -12.28
N TYR A 90 -0.29 6.87 -12.23
CA TYR A 90 0.65 6.54 -11.16
C TYR A 90 0.12 6.94 -9.77
N SER A 91 -0.42 8.15 -9.62
CA SER A 91 -1.00 8.62 -8.37
C SER A 91 -2.20 7.78 -7.92
N ALA A 92 -3.05 7.33 -8.86
CA ALA A 92 -4.17 6.43 -8.54
C ALA A 92 -3.69 5.09 -8.00
N MET A 93 -2.67 4.52 -8.65
CA MET A 93 -2.02 3.27 -8.21
C MET A 93 -1.37 3.44 -6.83
N LEU A 94 -0.58 4.51 -6.64
CA LEU A 94 0.09 4.81 -5.38
C LEU A 94 -0.90 5.01 -4.25
N ARG A 95 -2.05 5.61 -4.52
CA ARG A 95 -3.12 5.76 -3.52
C ARG A 95 -3.64 4.41 -3.01
N VAL A 96 -3.81 3.41 -3.89
CA VAL A 96 -4.20 2.06 -3.47
C VAL A 96 -3.09 1.42 -2.62
N ARG A 97 -1.83 1.53 -3.05
CA ARG A 97 -0.67 1.05 -2.27
C ARG A 97 -0.61 1.69 -0.89
N MET A 98 -0.78 3.01 -0.83
CA MET A 98 -0.81 3.78 0.42
C MET A 98 -1.95 3.34 1.33
N LYS A 99 -3.16 3.15 0.77
CA LYS A 99 -4.33 2.71 1.53
C LYS A 99 -4.10 1.35 2.20
N HIS A 100 -3.46 0.41 1.51
CA HIS A 100 -3.35 -0.97 1.98
C HIS A 100 -1.99 -1.32 2.60
N GLY A 101 -0.96 -0.50 2.41
CA GLY A 101 0.41 -0.80 2.86
C GLY A 101 0.98 -1.99 2.11
N ALA A 102 0.96 -1.93 0.78
CA ALA A 102 1.25 -3.06 -0.07
C ALA A 102 2.04 -2.68 -1.33
N ARG A 103 2.87 -3.61 -1.78
CA ARG A 103 3.61 -3.48 -3.04
C ARG A 103 2.66 -3.55 -4.22
N GLU A 104 3.13 -3.00 -5.34
CA GLU A 104 2.35 -2.91 -6.58
C GLU A 104 1.85 -4.26 -7.08
N GLU A 105 2.64 -5.31 -6.90
CA GLU A 105 2.31 -6.66 -7.34
C GLU A 105 1.03 -7.22 -6.68
N LEU A 106 0.67 -6.76 -5.48
CA LEU A 106 -0.52 -7.21 -4.77
C LEU A 106 -1.81 -6.51 -5.21
N LEU A 107 -1.73 -5.47 -6.06
CA LEU A 107 -2.88 -4.63 -6.42
C LEU A 107 -4.05 -5.40 -7.03
N ALA A 108 -3.79 -6.50 -7.75
CA ALA A 108 -4.84 -7.35 -8.31
C ALA A 108 -5.68 -8.04 -7.21
N LEU A 109 -5.03 -8.45 -6.12
CA LEU A 109 -5.63 -9.18 -5.00
C LEU A 109 -6.33 -8.24 -4.00
N LEU A 110 -5.83 -7.01 -3.84
CA LEU A 110 -6.42 -6.01 -2.94
C LEU A 110 -7.78 -5.48 -3.41
N LYS A 111 -8.19 -5.81 -4.63
CA LYS A 111 -9.54 -5.51 -5.15
C LYS A 111 -10.63 -6.34 -4.48
N PHE A 112 -10.26 -7.48 -3.89
CA PHE A 112 -11.21 -8.35 -3.20
C PHE A 112 -11.58 -7.79 -1.83
N ARG A 113 -12.86 -7.87 -1.49
CA ARG A 113 -13.33 -7.56 -0.13
C ARG A 113 -12.67 -8.53 0.86
N ASP A 114 -12.39 -8.01 2.05
CA ASP A 114 -11.75 -8.74 3.15
C ASP A 114 -10.31 -9.22 2.87
N ILE A 115 -9.68 -8.75 1.79
CA ILE A 115 -8.27 -9.01 1.50
C ILE A 115 -7.44 -7.75 1.75
N GLY A 116 -6.74 -7.74 2.89
CA GLY A 116 -5.69 -6.76 3.20
C GLY A 116 -4.29 -7.24 2.80
N ARG A 117 -3.25 -6.46 3.13
CA ARG A 117 -1.85 -6.76 2.77
C ARG A 117 -1.39 -8.17 3.16
N VAL A 118 -1.71 -8.61 4.38
CA VAL A 118 -1.28 -9.93 4.91
C VAL A 118 -1.87 -11.06 4.07
N ARG A 119 -3.20 -11.03 3.86
CA ARG A 119 -3.90 -12.07 3.10
C ARG A 119 -3.50 -12.05 1.62
N ALA A 120 -3.34 -10.85 1.04
CA ALA A 120 -2.84 -10.71 -0.33
C ALA A 120 -1.44 -11.31 -0.48
N ARG A 121 -0.54 -11.06 0.48
CA ARG A 121 0.81 -11.63 0.50
C ARG A 121 0.80 -13.16 0.63
N MET A 122 -0.08 -13.72 1.47
CA MET A 122 -0.26 -15.18 1.59
C MET A 122 -0.68 -15.81 0.27
N LEU A 123 -1.66 -15.22 -0.42
CA LEU A 123 -2.10 -15.68 -1.75
C LEU A 123 -0.98 -15.57 -2.78
N TRP A 124 -0.28 -14.44 -2.81
CA TRP A 124 0.82 -14.20 -3.73
C TRP A 124 1.95 -15.24 -3.59
N ASN A 125 2.34 -15.52 -2.35
CA ASN A 125 3.35 -16.52 -2.01
C ASN A 125 2.92 -17.95 -2.39
N ALA A 126 1.61 -18.21 -2.41
CA ALA A 126 1.01 -19.45 -2.91
C ALA A 126 0.81 -19.48 -4.44
N ASN A 127 1.42 -18.53 -5.18
CA ASN A 127 1.28 -18.35 -6.63
C ASN A 127 -0.14 -18.04 -7.11
N ILE A 128 -0.99 -17.50 -6.24
CA ILE A 128 -2.32 -16.98 -6.58
C ILE A 128 -2.19 -15.46 -6.72
N ARG A 129 -1.96 -14.98 -7.93
CA ARG A 129 -1.52 -13.60 -8.19
C ARG A 129 -2.56 -12.73 -8.89
N SER A 130 -3.55 -13.36 -9.52
CA SER A 130 -4.56 -12.70 -10.32
C SER A 130 -5.97 -13.16 -9.98
N VAL A 131 -6.97 -12.41 -10.48
CA VAL A 131 -8.39 -12.80 -10.41
C VAL A 131 -8.62 -14.16 -11.07
N GLY A 132 -7.91 -14.44 -12.17
CA GLY A 132 -7.97 -15.73 -12.84
C GLY A 132 -7.42 -16.88 -12.00
N ASP A 133 -6.37 -16.63 -11.21
CA ASP A 133 -5.81 -17.64 -10.30
C ASP A 133 -6.76 -17.95 -9.15
N VAL A 134 -7.41 -16.92 -8.58
CA VAL A 134 -8.44 -17.11 -7.55
C VAL A 134 -9.61 -17.94 -8.08
N ARG A 135 -10.01 -17.73 -9.34
CA ARG A 135 -11.01 -18.56 -10.01
C ARG A 135 -10.53 -20.00 -10.17
N ARG A 136 -9.27 -20.24 -10.57
CA ARG A 136 -8.77 -21.61 -10.77
C ARG A 136 -8.48 -22.37 -9.47
N ALA A 137 -8.07 -21.67 -8.42
CA ALA A 137 -7.75 -22.29 -7.13
C ALA A 137 -8.99 -22.99 -6.54
N SER A 138 -8.81 -24.16 -5.91
CA SER A 138 -9.94 -24.84 -5.29
C SER A 138 -10.38 -24.12 -4.00
N LEU A 139 -11.66 -24.26 -3.63
CA LEU A 139 -12.15 -23.70 -2.36
C LEU A 139 -11.35 -24.23 -1.17
N GLY A 140 -10.98 -25.52 -1.19
CA GLY A 140 -10.15 -26.14 -0.15
C GLY A 140 -8.76 -25.51 -0.04
N GLN A 141 -8.10 -25.24 -1.17
CA GLN A 141 -6.81 -24.56 -1.20
C GLN A 141 -6.90 -23.14 -0.63
N LEU A 142 -7.91 -22.36 -1.03
CA LEU A 142 -8.13 -21.01 -0.51
C LEU A 142 -8.47 -21.00 0.98
N ALA A 143 -9.27 -21.97 1.44
CA ALA A 143 -9.65 -22.10 2.84
C ALA A 143 -8.46 -22.46 3.74
N ALA A 144 -7.53 -23.28 3.25
CA ALA A 144 -6.30 -23.63 3.95
C ALA A 144 -5.36 -22.42 4.12
N LEU A 145 -5.33 -21.50 3.15
CA LEU A 145 -4.47 -20.31 3.20
C LEU A 145 -5.05 -19.17 4.05
N LEU A 146 -6.36 -18.93 4.02
CA LEU A 146 -6.95 -17.73 4.64
C LEU A 146 -7.84 -18.08 5.83
N ASN A 147 -9.01 -18.65 5.52
CA ASN A 147 -9.98 -19.32 6.37
C ASN A 147 -11.22 -19.65 5.51
N PRO A 148 -12.13 -20.53 5.98
CA PRO A 148 -13.28 -20.95 5.18
C PRO A 148 -14.29 -19.85 4.83
N ALA A 149 -14.40 -18.78 5.64
CA ALA A 149 -15.36 -17.70 5.39
C ALA A 149 -14.86 -16.76 4.27
N VAL A 150 -13.60 -16.34 4.36
CA VAL A 150 -12.94 -15.49 3.36
C VAL A 150 -12.77 -16.23 2.04
N ALA A 151 -12.44 -17.52 2.07
CA ALA A 151 -12.33 -18.34 0.86
C ALA A 151 -13.66 -18.44 0.10
N ARG A 152 -14.78 -18.60 0.81
CA ARG A 152 -16.12 -18.57 0.20
C ARG A 152 -16.45 -17.20 -0.39
N SER A 153 -16.23 -16.12 0.38
CA SER A 153 -16.42 -14.74 -0.10
C SER A 153 -15.59 -14.44 -1.36
N LEU A 154 -14.35 -14.93 -1.43
CA LEU A 154 -13.50 -14.80 -2.62
C LEU A 154 -14.08 -15.51 -3.84
N LYS A 155 -14.56 -16.74 -3.68
CA LYS A 155 -15.16 -17.52 -4.76
C LYS A 155 -16.45 -16.89 -5.29
N GLU A 156 -17.28 -16.39 -4.39
CA GLU A 156 -18.49 -15.64 -4.74
C GLU A 156 -18.15 -14.37 -5.54
N GLN A 157 -17.11 -13.63 -5.14
CA GLN A 157 -16.68 -12.41 -5.83
C GLN A 157 -16.16 -12.65 -7.25
N VAL A 158 -15.64 -13.85 -7.56
CA VAL A 158 -15.18 -14.21 -8.93
C VAL A 158 -16.25 -14.88 -9.80
N GLY A 159 -17.49 -15.00 -9.29
CA GLY A 159 -18.64 -15.53 -9.99
C GLY A 159 -18.88 -17.03 -9.81
N GLU A 160 -18.13 -17.71 -8.94
CA GLU A 160 -18.42 -19.08 -8.54
C GLU A 160 -19.42 -19.05 -7.39
N LYS A 161 -20.71 -19.19 -7.71
CA LYS A 161 -21.72 -19.50 -6.69
C LYS A 161 -21.32 -20.82 -6.06
N GLY A 162 -20.81 -20.77 -4.82
CA GLY A 162 -20.54 -21.96 -4.03
C GLY A 162 -21.81 -22.81 -3.97
N GLN A 163 -21.77 -23.99 -4.56
CA GLN A 163 -22.75 -25.03 -4.25
C GLN A 163 -22.61 -25.31 -2.75
N GLN A 164 -23.58 -24.85 -1.96
CA GLN A 164 -23.76 -25.37 -0.62
C GLN A 164 -24.17 -26.85 -0.76
N PRO A 165 -23.49 -27.80 -0.09
CA PRO A 165 -24.14 -29.05 0.23
C PRO A 165 -25.29 -28.69 1.18
N ILE A 166 -26.51 -28.97 0.72
CA ILE A 166 -27.72 -28.97 1.55
C ILE A 166 -27.46 -29.99 2.66
N GLN A 167 -27.49 -29.55 3.91
CA GLN A 167 -27.74 -30.39 5.08
C GLN A 167 -28.93 -29.82 5.83
#